data_AF-A0A529LBD3-F1
#
_entry.id   AF-A0A529LBD3-F1
#
_cell.length_a   1.000
_cell.length_b   1.000
_cell.length_c   1.000
_cell.angle_alpha   90.00
_cell.angle_beta   90.00
_cell.angle_gamma   90.00
#
_symmetry.space_group_name_H-M   'P 1'
#
loop_
_entity.id
_entity.type
_entity.pdbx_description
1 polymer ?
#
loop_
_entity_poly.entity_id
_entity_poly.type
_entity_poly.pdbx_seq_one_letter_code
_entity_poly.pdbx_strand_id
1 'polypeptide(L)'
;MDDVAAAVPPGGYLESVRSVPGRSPPFPNMVWVPGGEFLMGSNSHYPEEAPAHRVIVTGFWMDRTTVTNGEFRRFVEASGYVT
;
A
#
# COMPACT_ATOMS: atom_id res chain seq x y z
N MET A 1 -7.57 14.71 24.45
CA MET A 1 -7.25 13.35 24.91
C MET A 1 -8.52 12.55 24.75
N ASP A 2 -8.71 11.99 23.57
CA ASP A 2 -9.59 10.83 23.38
C ASP A 2 -8.89 9.96 22.34
N ASP A 3 -8.54 8.78 22.83
CA ASP A 3 -7.68 7.79 22.24
C ASP A 3 -8.51 7.01 21.21
N VAL A 4 -8.37 7.35 19.92
CA VAL A 4 -8.85 6.50 18.83
C VAL A 4 -7.78 5.49 18.46
N ALA A 5 -7.32 4.75 19.46
CA ALA A 5 -6.78 3.42 19.27
C ALA A 5 -7.89 2.57 18.64
N ALA A 6 -7.92 2.52 17.30
CA ALA A 6 -8.50 1.38 16.63
C ALA A 6 -7.71 0.17 17.14
N ALA A 7 -8.33 -0.59 18.04
CA ALA A 7 -7.73 -1.77 18.65
C ALA A 7 -7.20 -2.67 17.54
N VAL A 8 -5.88 -2.75 17.42
CA VAL A 8 -5.20 -3.74 16.58
C VAL A 8 -5.41 -5.07 17.29
N PRO A 9 -6.20 -6.01 16.73
CA PRO A 9 -6.40 -7.29 17.40
C PRO A 9 -5.07 -8.04 17.51
N PRO A 10 -4.75 -8.64 18.67
CA PRO A 10 -3.55 -9.44 18.83
C PRO A 10 -3.77 -10.78 18.10
N GLY A 11 -3.28 -10.85 16.86
CA GLY A 11 -3.38 -12.05 16.03
C GLY A 11 -3.36 -11.73 14.54
N GLY A 12 -2.16 -11.73 13.95
CA GLY A 12 -1.96 -12.04 12.52
C GLY A 12 -2.49 -11.06 11.47
N TYR A 13 -2.06 -9.79 11.49
CA TYR A 13 -2.26 -8.86 10.36
C TYR A 13 -1.78 -9.43 9.00
N LEU A 14 -0.81 -10.34 9.02
CA LEU A 14 -0.20 -10.89 7.81
C LEU A 14 -1.01 -12.00 7.13
N GLU A 15 -2.01 -12.59 7.80
CA GLU A 15 -2.76 -13.73 7.25
C GLU A 15 -4.10 -13.28 6.62
N SER A 16 -4.80 -12.32 7.23
CA SER A 16 -6.11 -11.85 6.75
C SER A 16 -6.03 -10.94 5.52
N VAL A 17 -4.88 -10.32 5.26
CA VAL A 17 -4.66 -9.39 4.14
C VAL A 17 -4.36 -10.14 2.82
N ARG A 18 -4.06 -11.44 2.88
CA ARG A 18 -3.56 -12.20 1.72
C ARG A 18 -4.62 -12.53 0.68
N SER A 19 -5.91 -12.50 1.00
CA SER A 19 -6.94 -12.75 0.00
C SER A 19 -8.28 -12.16 0.38
N VAL A 20 -8.72 -11.14 -0.37
CA VAL A 20 -10.15 -10.87 -0.50
C VAL A 20 -10.74 -11.98 -1.40
N PRO A 21 -11.78 -12.70 -0.95
CA PRO A 21 -12.45 -13.68 -1.80
C PRO A 21 -12.93 -13.03 -3.10
N GLY A 22 -12.48 -13.57 -4.25
CA GLY A 22 -12.88 -13.09 -5.57
C GLY A 22 -11.97 -12.04 -6.23
N ARG A 23 -10.83 -11.67 -5.63
CA ARG A 23 -9.81 -10.84 -6.30
C ARG A 23 -8.46 -11.54 -6.30
N SER A 24 -8.07 -12.06 -7.46
CA SER A 24 -6.68 -12.47 -7.73
C SER A 24 -5.83 -11.22 -8.01
N PRO A 25 -4.54 -11.22 -7.63
CA PRO A 25 -3.66 -10.12 -7.96
C PRO A 25 -3.50 -10.02 -9.49
N PRO A 26 -3.46 -8.79 -10.06
CA PRO A 26 -3.31 -8.62 -11.51
C PRO A 26 -1.90 -8.98 -12.00
N PHE A 27 -0.90 -8.94 -11.11
CA PHE A 27 0.49 -9.32 -11.38
C PHE A 27 1.09 -10.11 -10.21
N PRO A 28 2.14 -10.92 -10.44
CA PRO A 28 2.85 -11.62 -9.37
C PRO A 28 3.39 -10.65 -8.31
N ASN A 29 3.52 -11.12 -7.06
CA ASN A 29 4.11 -10.38 -5.93
C ASN A 29 3.37 -9.13 -5.43
N MET A 30 2.15 -8.88 -5.91
CA MET A 30 1.27 -7.85 -5.34
C MET A 30 0.53 -8.35 -4.10
N VAL A 31 0.31 -7.46 -3.14
CA VAL A 31 -0.50 -7.68 -1.94
C VAL A 31 -1.71 -6.74 -1.95
N TRP A 32 -2.83 -7.23 -1.43
CA TRP A 32 -4.04 -6.42 -1.32
C TRP A 32 -3.90 -5.50 -0.10
N VAL A 33 -4.11 -4.21 -0.27
CA VAL A 33 -4.23 -3.25 0.83
C VAL A 33 -5.72 -2.96 1.01
N PRO A 34 -6.34 -3.33 2.14
CA PRO A 34 -7.75 -3.05 2.37
C PRO A 34 -7.98 -1.55 2.40
N GLY A 35 -9.13 -1.13 1.86
CA GLY A 35 -9.57 0.25 1.99
C GLY A 35 -9.93 0.57 3.43
N GLY A 36 -9.86 1.84 3.78
CA GLY A 36 -10.11 2.29 5.15
C GLY A 36 -9.85 3.78 5.29
N GLU A 37 -10.04 4.24 6.52
CA GLU A 37 -9.67 5.59 6.93
C GLU A 37 -8.37 5.51 7.74
N PHE A 38 -7.44 6.45 7.49
CA PHE A 38 -6.21 6.57 8.27
C PHE A 38 -5.78 8.04 8.40
N LEU A 39 -4.80 8.29 9.27
CA LEU A 39 -4.18 9.60 9.41
C LEU A 39 -2.98 9.71 8.46
N MET A 40 -3.08 10.59 7.46
CA MET A 40 -2.00 10.87 6.50
C MET A 40 -1.24 12.12 6.93
N GLY A 41 0.08 12.11 6.74
CA GLY A 41 0.96 13.23 7.09
C GLY A 41 1.43 13.20 8.55
N SER A 42 2.18 14.22 8.94
CA SER A 42 2.82 14.34 10.26
C SER A 42 2.87 15.80 10.71
N ASN A 43 2.53 16.05 11.97
CA ASN A 43 2.68 17.37 12.61
C ASN A 43 4.03 17.54 13.36
N SER A 44 4.85 16.48 13.42
CA SER A 44 6.01 16.39 14.30
C SER A 44 7.34 16.17 13.57
N HIS A 45 7.33 16.21 12.23
CA HIS A 45 8.49 15.97 11.39
C HIS A 45 8.74 17.19 10.50
N TYR A 46 8.84 17.01 9.17
CA TYR A 46 9.10 18.13 8.27
C TYR A 46 7.84 18.98 8.01
N PRO A 47 7.96 20.32 7.83
CA PRO A 47 6.82 21.19 7.59
C PRO A 47 5.96 20.78 6.38
N GLU A 48 6.57 20.25 5.33
CA GLU A 48 5.90 19.76 4.11
C GLU A 48 5.09 18.47 4.32
N GLU A 49 5.29 17.77 5.44
CA GLU A 49 4.49 16.59 5.80
C GLU A 49 3.23 16.96 6.60
N ALA A 50 3.11 18.22 7.05
CA ALA A 50 1.99 18.72 7.82
C ALA A 50 0.88 19.33 6.93
N PRO A 51 -0.37 19.39 7.42
CA PRO A 51 -0.85 18.83 8.67
C PRO A 51 -1.22 17.34 8.54
N ALA A 52 -1.11 16.60 9.65
CA ALA A 52 -1.71 15.29 9.77
C ALA A 52 -3.25 15.40 9.68
N HIS A 53 -3.88 14.67 8.77
CA HIS A 53 -5.33 14.74 8.53
C HIS A 53 -5.93 13.37 8.12
N ARG A 54 -7.24 13.21 8.31
CA ARG A 54 -7.97 11.97 8.00
C ARG A 54 -8.17 11.82 6.50
N VAL A 55 -7.84 10.65 5.97
CA VAL A 55 -8.01 10.29 4.55
C VAL A 55 -8.71 8.95 4.45
N ILE A 56 -9.70 8.86 3.56
CA ILE A 56 -10.37 7.61 3.18
C ILE A 56 -9.83 7.17 1.82
N VAL A 57 -9.38 5.93 1.73
CA VAL A 57 -8.94 5.31 0.46
C VAL A 57 -9.72 4.02 0.19
N THR A 58 -10.03 3.78 -1.08
CA THR A 58 -10.52 2.46 -1.52
C THR A 58 -9.38 1.45 -1.49
N GLY A 59 -9.69 0.16 -1.29
CA GLY A 59 -8.67 -0.88 -1.32
C GLY A 59 -8.04 -1.05 -2.70
N PHE A 60 -6.76 -1.41 -2.74
CA PHE A 60 -5.96 -1.49 -3.96
C PHE A 60 -4.86 -2.55 -3.85
N TRP A 61 -4.26 -2.93 -4.97
CA TRP A 61 -3.09 -3.80 -5.01
C TRP A 61 -1.80 -2.97 -4.98
N MET A 62 -0.82 -3.40 -4.18
CA MET A 62 0.51 -2.79 -4.12
C MET A 62 1.59 -3.86 -4.27
N ASP A 63 2.68 -3.56 -5.00
CA ASP A 63 3.83 -4.45 -5.04
C ASP A 63 4.46 -4.60 -3.65
N ARG A 64 4.81 -5.82 -3.29
CA ARG A 64 5.50 -6.11 -2.02
C ARG A 64 6.93 -5.55 -1.98
N THR A 65 7.54 -5.35 -3.14
CA THR A 65 8.91 -4.86 -3.32
C THR A 65 8.94 -3.82 -4.43
N THR A 66 9.94 -2.95 -4.42
CA THR A 66 10.18 -2.04 -5.54
C THR A 66 10.43 -2.80 -6.85
N VAL A 67 10.12 -2.17 -7.98
CA VAL A 67 10.44 -2.70 -9.31
C VAL A 67 11.95 -2.92 -9.44
N THR A 68 12.33 -4.13 -9.86
CA THR A 68 13.72 -4.52 -10.08
C THR A 68 14.20 -4.14 -11.47
N ASN A 69 15.52 -4.00 -11.65
CA ASN A 69 16.11 -3.81 -12.97
C ASN A 69 15.75 -4.94 -13.94
N GLY A 70 15.58 -6.17 -13.44
CA GLY A 70 15.16 -7.31 -14.26
C GLY A 70 13.72 -7.19 -14.75
N GLU A 71 12.81 -6.65 -13.94
CA GLU A 71 11.43 -6.34 -14.34
C GLU A 71 11.38 -5.19 -15.33
N PHE A 72 12.10 -4.10 -15.03
CA PHE A 72 12.14 -2.94 -15.93
C PHE A 72 12.75 -3.29 -17.29
N ARG A 73 13.79 -4.12 -17.32
CA ARG A 73 14.37 -4.61 -18.58
C ARG A 73 13.35 -5.39 -19.43
N ARG A 74 12.53 -6.25 -18.82
CA ARG A 74 11.46 -6.96 -19.57
C ARG A 74 10.45 -5.98 -20.16
N PHE A 75 10.13 -4.90 -19.45
CA PHE A 75 9.29 -3.84 -19.98
C PHE A 75 9.93 -3.14 -21.20
N VAL A 76 11.21 -2.78 -21.11
CA VAL A 76 11.94 -2.14 -22.23
C VAL A 76 12.01 -3.06 -23.44
N GLU A 77 12.36 -4.34 -23.25
CA GLU A 77 12.43 -5.34 -24.33
C GLU A 77 11.07 -5.53 -25.02
N ALA A 78 9.96 -5.45 -24.28
CA ALA A 78 8.62 -5.65 -24.82
C ALA A 78 8.03 -4.39 -25.50
N SER A 79 8.39 -3.19 -25.02
CA SER A 79 7.77 -1.94 -25.47
C SER A 79 8.66 -1.09 -26.39
N GLY A 80 9.98 -1.34 -26.42
CA GLY A 80 10.95 -0.49 -27.08
C GLY A 80 11.14 0.87 -26.40
N TYR A 81 10.77 0.99 -25.12
CA TYR A 81 10.86 2.23 -24.36
C TYR A 81 12.31 2.72 -24.20
N VAL A 82 12.53 4.02 -24.44
CA VAL A 82 13.82 4.70 -24.29
C VAL A 82 13.68 5.77 -23.20
N THR A 83 14.60 5.76 -22.24
CA THR A 83 14.59 6.66 -21.06
C THR A 83 15.57 7.80 -21.26
#